data_AF-A0A7X3XAT0-F1
#
_entry.id   AF-A0A7X3XAT0-F1
#
_cell.length_a   1.000
_cell.length_b   1.000
_cell.length_c   1.000
_cell.angle_alpha   90.00
_cell.angle_beta   90.00
_cell.angle_gamma   90.00
#
_symmetry.space_group_name_H-M   'P 1'
#
loop_
_entity.id
_entity.type
_entity.pdbx_description
1 polymer ?
#
loop_
_entity_poly.entity_id
_entity_poly.type
_entity_poly.pdbx_seq_one_letter_code
_entity_poly.pdbx_strand_id
1 'polypeptide(L)'
;MMRHILKPLYLALCFVALFALPAPAQEGRAIPGVSFQVFLDQDREETIPRNLANDAVETVIKAFGILIRDRAQHKRFDQALTNDLLQRVVIEPRVLNRDGKEFPFLVARTKQKGKVKLLINAMRLREDGYLGQPESLAPRLAKEFQWIISKAATKSARRGRLLKRDLPRAPIATNAQIKKMSPEERTKALRALLDTYIQTVDAYGSLVDQPHYEMGTTTLTKPEHVDSTVKLYDIRVRHSLRLIVSDPYFWENSQKAVRSLLNGKVWHVLMARIDERDWTTRTRVAPEDKAVTVGERGRTIQPAKVLVNYHRSLEPQEALYRETQGLPMGALSAEQLAKVIAWEIQSQITEKSLRGHVAQDEQTSPE
;
A
#
# COMPACT_ATOMS: atom_id res chain seq x y z
N MET A 1 72.47 -9.99 -32.40
CA MET A 1 73.11 -8.67 -32.21
C MET A 1 72.10 -7.73 -31.57
N MET A 2 72.57 -6.80 -30.75
CA MET A 2 71.88 -6.08 -29.67
C MET A 2 70.60 -5.27 -30.00
N ARG A 3 69.69 -5.32 -29.01
CA ARG A 3 68.66 -4.38 -28.51
C ARG A 3 68.66 -2.92 -29.02
N HIS A 4 67.45 -2.38 -29.23
CA HIS A 4 66.85 -1.23 -28.50
C HIS A 4 65.34 -1.14 -28.83
N ILE A 5 64.43 -1.49 -27.90
CA ILE A 5 63.66 -0.62 -26.98
C ILE A 5 62.92 0.54 -27.66
N LEU A 6 61.59 0.44 -27.79
CA LEU A 6 60.64 1.49 -27.36
C LEU A 6 59.21 0.93 -27.20
N LYS A 7 58.56 1.35 -26.11
CA LYS A 7 57.28 0.89 -25.55
C LYS A 7 56.05 1.35 -26.38
N PRO A 8 54.87 0.72 -26.19
CA PRO A 8 53.69 0.96 -27.02
C PRO A 8 52.92 2.20 -26.54
N LEU A 9 52.58 3.09 -27.48
CA LEU A 9 51.60 4.14 -27.26
C LEU A 9 50.20 3.54 -27.44
N TYR A 10 49.41 3.60 -26.37
CA TYR A 10 47.98 3.32 -26.36
C TYR A 10 47.28 4.17 -27.43
N LEU A 11 46.71 3.52 -28.46
CA LEU A 11 45.67 4.14 -29.27
C LEU A 11 44.37 4.09 -28.47
N ALA A 12 43.95 5.24 -27.97
CA ALA A 12 42.61 5.45 -27.44
C ALA A 12 41.59 5.19 -28.57
N LEU A 13 40.87 4.07 -28.47
CA LEU A 13 39.62 3.88 -29.20
C LEU A 13 38.62 4.90 -28.66
N CYS A 14 38.38 5.96 -29.44
CA CYS A 14 37.20 6.80 -29.32
C CYS A 14 35.95 5.92 -29.48
N PHE A 15 35.39 5.45 -28.36
CA PHE A 15 33.99 5.13 -28.30
C PHE A 15 33.23 6.45 -28.49
N VAL A 16 32.79 6.70 -29.72
CA VAL A 16 31.70 7.64 -29.98
C VAL A 16 30.49 7.06 -29.26
N ALA A 17 30.24 7.55 -28.05
CA ALA A 17 28.97 7.36 -27.38
C ALA A 17 27.90 7.85 -28.35
N LEU A 18 27.11 6.92 -28.88
CA LEU A 18 25.83 7.23 -29.48
C LEU A 18 25.01 7.87 -28.35
N PHE A 19 25.07 9.19 -28.25
CA PHE A 19 24.08 9.96 -27.50
C PHE A 19 22.76 9.65 -28.17
N ALA A 20 21.97 8.76 -27.57
CA ALA A 20 20.56 8.67 -27.85
C ALA A 20 20.02 10.08 -27.60
N LEU A 21 19.72 10.79 -28.69
CA LEU A 21 19.00 12.05 -28.64
C LEU A 21 17.76 11.82 -27.77
N PRO A 22 17.41 12.73 -26.85
CA PRO A 22 16.16 12.63 -26.14
C PRO A 22 15.04 12.52 -27.17
N ALA A 23 14.17 11.51 -27.01
CA ALA A 23 12.97 11.37 -27.82
C ALA A 23 12.26 12.73 -27.91
N PRO A 24 11.75 13.13 -29.08
CA PRO A 24 11.10 14.42 -29.25
C PRO A 24 10.00 14.57 -28.18
N ALA A 25 9.93 15.74 -27.54
CA ALA A 25 8.96 16.02 -26.51
C ALA A 25 7.54 15.78 -27.07
N GLN A 26 6.91 14.70 -26.62
CA GLN A 26 5.55 14.32 -26.98
C GLN A 26 4.62 15.51 -26.73
N GLU A 27 3.83 15.91 -27.73
CA GLU A 27 3.00 17.12 -27.63
C GLU A 27 1.84 16.89 -26.66
N GLY A 28 1.95 17.49 -25.47
CA GLY A 28 0.94 17.38 -24.42
C GLY A 28 -0.24 18.31 -24.70
N ARG A 29 -1.46 17.83 -24.45
CA ARG A 29 -2.67 18.65 -24.52
C ARG A 29 -2.95 19.30 -23.17
N ALA A 30 -3.05 20.63 -23.16
CA ALA A 30 -3.34 21.39 -21.95
C ALA A 30 -4.79 21.21 -21.49
N ILE A 31 -4.98 21.26 -20.17
CA ILE A 31 -6.30 21.37 -19.55
C ILE A 31 -6.37 22.76 -18.91
N PRO A 32 -7.35 23.61 -19.26
CA PRO A 32 -7.50 24.93 -18.64
C PRO A 32 -7.63 24.83 -17.12
N GLY A 33 -6.85 25.64 -16.38
CA GLY A 33 -6.94 25.73 -14.92
C GLY A 33 -6.04 24.78 -14.13
N VAL A 34 -5.18 23.98 -14.78
CA VAL A 34 -4.19 23.11 -14.11
C VAL A 34 -2.80 23.21 -14.76
N SER A 35 -1.75 22.86 -14.00
CA SER A 35 -0.35 22.93 -14.42
C SER A 35 0.12 21.73 -15.27
N PHE A 36 -0.62 20.61 -15.26
CA PHE A 36 -0.25 19.38 -15.96
C PHE A 36 -0.98 19.24 -17.30
N GLN A 37 -0.42 18.41 -18.16
CA GLN A 37 -0.95 18.12 -19.50
C GLN A 37 -1.28 16.62 -19.67
N VAL A 38 -2.11 16.32 -20.65
CA VAL A 38 -2.46 14.96 -21.08
C VAL A 38 -1.60 14.57 -22.28
N PHE A 39 -0.88 13.47 -22.16
CA PHE A 39 -0.03 12.92 -23.20
C PHE A 39 -0.61 11.61 -23.70
N LEU A 40 -0.40 11.31 -24.98
CA LEU A 40 -0.68 10.01 -25.55
C LEU A 40 0.64 9.26 -25.68
N ASP A 41 0.79 8.12 -25.03
CA ASP A 41 2.00 7.30 -25.17
C ASP A 41 2.02 6.65 -26.56
N GLN A 42 3.03 6.98 -27.36
CA GLN A 42 3.25 6.43 -28.71
C GLN A 42 4.46 5.48 -28.76
N ASP A 43 5.18 5.32 -27.65
CA ASP A 43 6.50 4.64 -27.63
C ASP A 43 6.42 3.15 -27.22
N ARG A 44 5.23 2.53 -27.26
CA ARG A 44 5.03 1.09 -26.97
C ARG A 44 4.67 0.30 -28.22
N GLU A 45 5.10 -0.97 -28.25
CA GLU A 45 4.86 -1.92 -29.35
C GLU A 45 3.37 -2.08 -29.72
N GLU A 46 2.46 -1.91 -28.75
CA GLU A 46 1.03 -1.86 -29.00
C GLU A 46 0.60 -0.43 -29.37
N THR A 47 0.27 -0.20 -30.64
CA THR A 47 -0.31 1.07 -31.10
C THR A 47 -1.81 1.17 -30.76
N ILE A 48 -2.21 2.26 -30.11
CA ILE A 48 -3.63 2.62 -29.93
C ILE A 48 -4.19 3.06 -31.30
N PRO A 49 -5.39 2.58 -31.71
CA PRO A 49 -6.11 3.16 -32.84
C PRO A 49 -6.28 4.68 -32.66
N ARG A 50 -5.92 5.47 -33.68
CA ARG A 50 -5.91 6.96 -33.57
C ARG A 50 -7.24 7.56 -33.13
N ASN A 51 -8.36 6.99 -33.57
CA ASN A 51 -9.70 7.38 -33.15
C ASN A 51 -9.89 7.15 -31.64
N LEU A 52 -9.60 5.94 -31.16
CA LEU A 52 -9.69 5.60 -29.74
C LEU A 52 -8.78 6.49 -28.88
N ALA A 53 -7.57 6.78 -29.35
CA ALA A 53 -6.63 7.67 -28.68
C ALA A 53 -7.19 9.09 -28.55
N ASN A 54 -7.70 9.68 -29.64
CA ASN A 54 -8.26 11.02 -29.62
C ASN A 54 -9.50 11.11 -28.72
N ASP A 55 -10.41 10.13 -28.83
CA ASP A 55 -11.62 10.08 -28.01
C ASP A 55 -11.27 9.95 -26.52
N ALA A 56 -10.27 9.12 -26.18
CA ALA A 56 -9.80 8.97 -24.81
C ALA A 56 -9.18 10.27 -24.28
N VAL A 57 -8.34 10.94 -25.07
CA VAL A 57 -7.75 12.23 -24.70
C VAL A 57 -8.84 13.28 -24.47
N GLU A 58 -9.80 13.43 -25.38
CA GLU A 58 -10.90 14.37 -25.22
C GLU A 58 -11.77 14.07 -24.00
N THR A 59 -12.12 12.79 -23.80
CA THR A 59 -12.92 12.36 -22.65
C THR A 59 -12.20 12.68 -21.35
N VAL A 60 -10.90 12.41 -21.26
CA VAL A 60 -10.09 12.69 -20.07
C VAL A 60 -9.97 14.19 -19.81
N ILE A 61 -9.72 15.01 -20.84
CA ILE A 61 -9.66 16.47 -20.72
C ILE A 61 -11.00 17.02 -20.21
N LYS A 62 -12.12 16.60 -20.81
CA LYS A 62 -13.47 17.03 -20.41
C LYS A 62 -13.79 16.58 -18.98
N ALA A 63 -13.44 15.36 -18.60
CA ALA A 63 -13.61 14.85 -17.24
C ALA A 63 -12.80 15.64 -16.21
N PHE A 64 -11.56 16.02 -16.52
CA PHE A 64 -10.79 16.93 -15.67
C PHE A 64 -11.41 18.33 -15.61
N GLY A 65 -11.96 18.84 -16.71
CA GLY A 65 -12.71 20.09 -16.73
C GLY A 65 -13.87 20.09 -15.72
N ILE A 66 -14.62 18.98 -15.63
CA ILE A 66 -15.67 18.78 -14.61
C ILE A 66 -15.08 18.84 -13.20
N LEU A 67 -13.99 18.10 -12.93
CA LEU A 67 -13.35 18.09 -11.61
C LEU A 67 -12.83 19.47 -11.20
N ILE A 68 -12.37 20.29 -12.15
CA ILE A 68 -11.90 21.66 -11.91
C ILE A 68 -13.08 22.59 -11.60
N ARG A 69 -14.17 22.49 -12.35
CA ARG A 69 -15.40 23.25 -12.09
C ARG A 69 -15.97 22.93 -10.71
N ASP A 70 -15.99 21.65 -10.35
CA ASP A 70 -16.62 21.14 -9.13
C ASP A 70 -15.57 20.88 -8.01
N ARG A 71 -14.43 21.62 -8.06
CA ARG A 71 -13.22 21.39 -7.25
C ARG A 71 -13.49 21.34 -5.74
N ALA A 72 -14.37 22.19 -5.22
CA ALA A 72 -14.74 22.23 -3.80
C ALA A 72 -15.39 20.92 -3.30
N GLN A 73 -16.03 20.17 -4.19
CA GLN A 73 -16.66 18.87 -3.88
C GLN A 73 -15.64 17.72 -3.87
N HIS A 74 -14.44 17.94 -4.42
CA HIS A 74 -13.40 16.93 -4.56
C HIS A 74 -12.13 17.31 -3.76
N LYS A 75 -12.24 17.29 -2.42
CA LYS A 75 -11.16 17.72 -1.50
C LYS A 75 -9.77 17.15 -1.82
N ARG A 76 -9.67 15.87 -2.24
CA ARG A 76 -8.38 15.23 -2.58
C ARG A 76 -7.84 15.68 -3.93
N PHE A 77 -8.72 15.92 -4.89
CA PHE A 77 -8.33 16.53 -6.17
C PHE A 77 -7.80 17.95 -5.93
N ASP A 78 -8.56 18.76 -5.19
CA ASP A 78 -8.17 20.11 -4.80
C ASP A 78 -6.81 20.14 -4.08
N GLN A 79 -6.64 19.30 -3.05
CA GLN A 79 -5.38 19.19 -2.31
C GLN A 79 -4.19 18.86 -3.23
N ALA A 80 -4.36 17.94 -4.18
CA ALA A 80 -3.29 17.55 -5.09
C ALA A 80 -2.94 18.65 -6.11
N LEU A 81 -3.93 19.43 -6.54
CA LEU A 81 -3.72 20.60 -7.40
C LEU A 81 -2.99 21.71 -6.65
N THR A 82 -3.47 22.06 -5.45
CA THR A 82 -2.86 23.09 -4.60
C THR A 82 -1.40 22.78 -4.28
N ASN A 83 -1.11 21.50 -4.04
CA ASN A 83 0.24 21.03 -3.75
C ASN A 83 1.05 20.68 -5.01
N ASP A 84 0.48 20.89 -6.20
CA ASP A 84 1.11 20.63 -7.50
C ASP A 84 1.74 19.22 -7.58
N LEU A 85 0.99 18.17 -7.22
CA LEU A 85 1.54 16.82 -7.06
C LEU A 85 1.60 16.01 -8.36
N LEU A 86 0.68 16.28 -9.29
CA LEU A 86 0.56 15.55 -10.56
C LEU A 86 1.41 16.25 -11.63
N GLN A 87 2.42 15.56 -12.15
CA GLN A 87 3.29 16.08 -13.22
C GLN A 87 2.61 16.03 -14.59
N ARG A 88 1.97 14.89 -14.89
CA ARG A 88 1.33 14.62 -16.18
C ARG A 88 0.36 13.45 -16.10
N VAL A 89 -0.59 13.46 -17.03
CA VAL A 89 -1.49 12.34 -17.31
C VAL A 89 -1.04 11.69 -18.62
N VAL A 90 -0.91 10.38 -18.66
CA VAL A 90 -0.47 9.64 -19.84
C VAL A 90 -1.53 8.61 -20.18
N ILE A 91 -2.05 8.67 -21.41
CA ILE A 91 -2.97 7.68 -21.95
C ILE A 91 -2.14 6.62 -22.66
N GLU A 92 -2.21 5.39 -22.14
CA GLU A 92 -1.52 4.22 -22.67
C GLU A 92 -2.55 3.26 -23.30
N PRO A 93 -2.15 2.43 -24.29
CA PRO A 93 -3.04 1.40 -24.85
C PRO A 93 -3.57 0.50 -23.75
N ARG A 94 -2.64 0.00 -22.94
CA ARG A 94 -2.87 -0.85 -21.79
C ARG A 94 -1.94 -0.44 -20.67
N VAL A 95 -2.48 -0.37 -19.47
CA VAL A 95 -1.72 -0.08 -18.25
C VAL A 95 -1.59 -1.37 -17.46
N LEU A 96 -0.40 -1.98 -17.53
CA LEU A 96 -0.08 -3.23 -16.86
C LEU A 96 0.85 -2.98 -15.67
N ASN A 97 0.72 -3.77 -14.61
CA ASN A 97 1.78 -3.90 -13.61
C ASN A 97 2.84 -4.92 -14.08
N ARG A 98 3.90 -5.11 -13.28
CA ARG A 98 4.94 -6.11 -13.58
C ARG A 98 4.45 -7.55 -13.73
N ASP A 99 3.34 -7.88 -13.07
CA ASP A 99 2.76 -9.21 -13.08
C ASP A 99 1.80 -9.39 -14.28
N GLY A 100 1.81 -8.46 -15.24
CA GLY A 100 0.93 -8.47 -16.42
C GLY A 100 -0.54 -8.16 -16.10
N LYS A 101 -0.86 -7.73 -14.88
CA LYS A 101 -2.23 -7.39 -14.48
C LYS A 101 -2.59 -5.99 -14.99
N GLU A 102 -3.73 -5.93 -15.65
CA GLU A 102 -4.27 -4.72 -16.25
C GLU A 102 -5.07 -3.86 -15.27
N PHE A 103 -4.92 -2.54 -15.39
CA PHE A 103 -5.61 -1.54 -14.58
C PHE A 103 -6.24 -0.46 -15.46
N PRO A 104 -7.40 0.09 -15.08
CA PRO A 104 -7.97 1.26 -15.75
C PRO A 104 -7.15 2.53 -15.47
N PHE A 105 -6.63 2.68 -14.24
CA PHE A 105 -5.82 3.81 -13.80
C PHE A 105 -4.64 3.32 -12.97
N LEU A 106 -3.48 3.94 -13.11
CA LEU A 106 -2.31 3.66 -12.29
C LEU A 106 -1.50 4.92 -12.00
N VAL A 107 -1.30 5.23 -10.73
CA VAL A 107 -0.40 6.31 -10.32
C VAL A 107 1.02 5.78 -10.16
N ALA A 108 1.99 6.41 -10.82
CA ALA A 108 3.40 6.06 -10.75
C ALA A 108 4.26 7.25 -10.28
N ARG A 109 5.32 6.98 -9.51
CA ARG A 109 6.29 8.02 -9.12
C ARG A 109 7.11 8.45 -10.33
N THR A 110 7.54 9.71 -10.31
CA THR A 110 8.45 10.26 -11.30
C THR A 110 9.85 10.36 -10.69
N LYS A 111 10.86 10.70 -11.51
CA LYS A 111 12.21 11.00 -11.01
C LYS A 111 12.21 12.26 -10.12
N GLN A 112 11.23 13.14 -10.27
CA GLN A 112 11.08 14.33 -9.43
C GLN A 112 10.41 13.96 -8.10
N LYS A 113 11.09 14.24 -6.99
CA LYS A 113 10.53 14.02 -5.65
C LYS A 113 9.26 14.86 -5.48
N GLY A 114 8.23 14.30 -4.86
CA GLY A 114 6.94 14.98 -4.68
C GLY A 114 6.03 14.95 -5.89
N LYS A 115 6.49 14.41 -7.04
CA LYS A 115 5.74 14.41 -8.29
C LYS A 115 5.40 12.99 -8.76
N VAL A 116 4.17 12.81 -9.19
CA VAL A 116 3.67 11.55 -9.75
C VAL A 116 3.12 11.75 -11.16
N LYS A 117 2.98 10.67 -11.92
CA LYS A 117 2.22 10.63 -13.18
C LYS A 117 1.01 9.71 -13.01
N LEU A 118 -0.08 10.05 -13.67
CA LEU A 118 -1.27 9.21 -13.77
C LEU A 118 -1.28 8.53 -15.13
N LEU A 119 -1.31 7.20 -15.14
CA LEU A 119 -1.46 6.40 -16.35
C LEU A 119 -2.93 6.01 -16.48
N ILE A 120 -3.48 6.15 -17.68
CA ILE A 120 -4.89 5.84 -18.00
C ILE A 120 -4.91 4.85 -19.16
N ASN A 121 -5.65 3.76 -18.99
CA ASN A 121 -5.75 2.70 -19.98
C ASN A 121 -6.89 2.97 -20.96
N ALA A 122 -6.56 3.27 -22.21
CA ALA A 122 -7.53 3.60 -23.25
C ALA A 122 -8.49 2.44 -23.56
N MET A 123 -7.99 1.21 -23.57
CA MET A 123 -8.81 0.02 -23.83
C MET A 123 -9.85 -0.18 -22.72
N ARG A 124 -9.44 -0.04 -21.46
CA ARG A 124 -10.34 -0.11 -20.30
C ARG A 124 -11.34 1.03 -20.26
N LEU A 125 -10.97 2.26 -20.68
CA LEU A 125 -11.94 3.35 -20.80
C LEU A 125 -13.08 3.00 -21.77
N ARG A 126 -12.77 2.32 -22.88
CA ARG A 126 -13.79 1.85 -23.83
C ARG A 126 -14.61 0.69 -23.27
N GLU A 127 -13.95 -0.35 -22.75
CA GLU A 127 -14.62 -1.54 -22.21
C GLU A 127 -15.54 -1.22 -21.03
N ASP A 128 -15.11 -0.33 -20.15
CA ASP A 128 -15.87 0.08 -18.96
C ASP A 128 -16.92 1.16 -19.29
N GLY A 129 -17.08 1.53 -20.57
CA GLY A 129 -18.12 2.45 -21.05
C GLY A 129 -17.88 3.92 -20.75
N TYR A 130 -16.65 4.33 -20.41
CA TYR A 130 -16.32 5.72 -20.09
C TYR A 130 -16.02 6.59 -21.30
N LEU A 131 -15.66 6.00 -22.45
CA LEU A 131 -15.31 6.76 -23.65
C LEU A 131 -16.49 7.64 -24.12
N GLY A 132 -16.24 8.93 -24.31
CA GLY A 132 -17.28 9.91 -24.65
C GLY A 132 -18.22 10.30 -23.49
N GLN A 133 -18.02 9.77 -22.28
CA GLN A 133 -18.84 10.02 -21.09
C GLN A 133 -18.04 10.68 -19.96
N PRO A 134 -17.62 11.95 -20.10
CA PRO A 134 -16.79 12.63 -19.11
C PRO A 134 -17.46 12.76 -17.73
N GLU A 135 -18.78 12.87 -17.66
CA GLU A 135 -19.57 12.94 -16.42
C GLU A 135 -19.47 11.64 -15.62
N SER A 136 -19.48 10.48 -16.30
CA SER A 136 -19.30 9.16 -15.67
C SER A 136 -17.85 8.94 -15.24
N LEU A 137 -16.88 9.46 -16.00
CA LEU A 137 -15.45 9.27 -15.76
C LEU A 137 -14.92 10.16 -14.61
N ALA A 138 -15.38 11.41 -14.51
CA ALA A 138 -14.93 12.38 -13.51
C ALA A 138 -14.93 11.84 -12.06
N PRO A 139 -16.04 11.31 -11.50
CA PRO A 139 -16.05 10.79 -10.13
C PRO A 139 -15.14 9.58 -9.94
N ARG A 140 -14.87 8.81 -11.00
CA ARG A 140 -13.92 7.70 -10.95
C ARG A 140 -12.48 8.22 -10.89
N LEU A 141 -12.12 9.18 -11.74
CA LEU A 141 -10.82 9.85 -11.71
C LEU A 141 -10.55 10.54 -10.37
N ALA A 142 -11.55 11.21 -9.78
CA ALA A 142 -11.43 11.87 -8.49
C ALA A 142 -10.93 10.93 -7.37
N LYS A 143 -11.35 9.66 -7.38
CA LYS A 143 -10.91 8.66 -6.40
C LYS A 143 -9.42 8.34 -6.51
N GLU A 144 -8.84 8.46 -7.71
CA GLU A 144 -7.42 8.19 -7.93
C GLU A 144 -6.50 9.24 -7.31
N PHE A 145 -7.01 10.44 -7.01
CA PHE A 145 -6.22 11.51 -6.39
C PHE A 145 -5.78 11.20 -4.96
N GLN A 146 -6.45 10.26 -4.30
CA GLN A 146 -5.95 9.66 -3.06
C GLN A 146 -4.60 8.97 -3.26
N TRP A 147 -4.44 8.23 -4.37
CA TRP A 147 -3.19 7.56 -4.71
C TRP A 147 -2.13 8.57 -5.14
N ILE A 148 -2.50 9.64 -5.83
CA ILE A 148 -1.62 10.76 -6.19
C ILE A 148 -1.00 11.37 -4.94
N ILE A 149 -1.82 11.85 -4.00
CA ILE A 149 -1.34 12.49 -2.76
C ILE A 149 -0.37 11.58 -2.03
N SER A 150 -0.76 10.32 -1.85
CA SER A 150 0.02 9.45 -1.00
C SER A 150 1.24 8.80 -1.68
N LYS A 151 1.28 8.72 -3.02
CA LYS A 151 2.53 8.35 -3.73
C LYS A 151 3.49 9.51 -3.86
N ALA A 152 2.96 10.74 -3.95
CA ALA A 152 3.72 11.98 -3.96
C ALA A 152 4.32 12.32 -2.59
N ALA A 153 3.69 11.90 -1.49
CA ALA A 153 4.27 12.02 -0.16
C ALA A 153 5.64 11.30 -0.10
N THR A 154 6.71 12.09 -0.12
CA THR A 154 8.12 11.62 -0.09
C THR A 154 8.69 11.68 1.32
N LYS A 155 7.90 11.28 2.32
CA LYS A 155 8.45 11.08 3.67
C LYS A 155 9.56 10.03 3.54
N SER A 156 10.77 10.37 3.99
CA SER A 156 11.88 9.42 4.07
C SER A 156 11.35 8.16 4.73
N ALA A 157 11.55 6.99 4.10
CA ALA A 157 11.18 5.73 4.70
C ALA A 157 11.87 5.65 6.07
N ARG A 158 11.10 5.81 7.15
CA ARG A 158 11.65 5.73 8.49
C ARG A 158 12.20 4.32 8.64
N ARG A 159 13.51 4.19 8.91
CA ARG A 159 14.13 2.89 9.15
C ARG A 159 13.58 2.38 10.47
N GLY A 160 12.61 1.47 10.39
CA GLY A 160 12.05 0.87 11.59
C GLY A 160 13.10 0.03 12.31
N ARG A 161 13.07 0.04 13.64
CA ARG A 161 13.83 -0.94 14.43
C ARG A 161 13.18 -2.31 14.23
N LEU A 162 13.72 -3.08 13.29
CA LEU A 162 13.34 -4.48 13.12
C LEU A 162 13.97 -5.28 14.28
N LEU A 163 13.18 -5.88 15.18
CA LEU A 163 13.73 -6.94 16.03
C LEU A 163 14.32 -8.04 15.14
N LYS A 164 15.50 -8.51 15.54
CA LYS A 164 16.13 -9.70 14.98
C LYS A 164 15.26 -10.90 15.33
N ARG A 165 14.60 -11.50 14.33
CA ARG A 165 13.78 -12.70 14.50
C ARG A 165 14.67 -13.94 14.34
N ASP A 166 14.55 -14.89 15.25
CA ASP A 166 15.13 -16.22 15.07
C ASP A 166 14.13 -17.07 14.24
N LEU A 167 14.22 -16.94 12.91
CA LEU A 167 13.30 -17.61 11.99
C LEU A 167 13.37 -19.15 12.10
N PRO A 168 14.57 -19.78 12.17
CA PRO A 168 14.67 -21.24 12.34
C PRO A 168 14.03 -21.76 13.62
N ARG A 169 14.05 -21.00 14.72
CA ARG A 169 13.45 -21.41 16.01
C ARG A 169 12.08 -20.79 16.29
N ALA A 170 11.43 -20.20 15.28
CA ALA A 170 10.12 -19.59 15.45
C ALA A 170 9.10 -20.64 15.94
N PRO A 171 8.37 -20.39 17.05
CA PRO A 171 7.44 -21.35 17.65
C PRO A 171 6.10 -21.41 16.89
N ILE A 172 6.15 -21.71 15.59
CA ILE A 172 4.99 -21.77 14.71
C ILE A 172 4.33 -23.15 14.76
N ALA A 173 2.99 -23.19 14.71
CA ALA A 173 2.22 -24.42 14.66
C ALA A 173 1.65 -24.69 13.26
N THR A 174 1.53 -25.96 12.89
CA THR A 174 0.79 -26.37 11.69
C THR A 174 -0.71 -26.23 11.90
N ASN A 175 -1.48 -26.07 10.82
CA ASN A 175 -2.95 -25.98 10.93
C ASN A 175 -3.56 -27.23 11.59
N ALA A 176 -2.96 -28.41 11.38
CA ALA A 176 -3.37 -29.65 12.03
C ALA A 176 -3.12 -29.64 13.55
N GLN A 177 -1.97 -29.11 13.99
CA GLN A 177 -1.70 -28.91 15.42
C GLN A 177 -2.67 -27.89 16.02
N ILE A 178 -2.84 -26.74 15.38
CA ILE A 178 -3.72 -25.66 15.86
C ILE A 178 -5.16 -26.15 16.04
N LYS A 179 -5.66 -27.01 15.13
CA LYS A 179 -7.01 -27.58 15.23
C LYS A 179 -7.21 -28.43 16.49
N LYS A 180 -6.14 -29.04 17.01
CA LYS A 180 -6.18 -29.88 18.21
C LYS A 180 -5.93 -29.09 19.50
N MET A 181 -5.51 -27.83 19.40
CA MET A 181 -5.16 -27.02 20.57
C MET A 181 -6.40 -26.51 21.31
N SER A 182 -6.36 -26.56 22.63
CA SER A 182 -7.28 -25.84 23.51
C SER A 182 -7.07 -24.32 23.44
N PRO A 183 -8.03 -23.50 23.89
CA PRO A 183 -7.86 -22.05 24.05
C PRO A 183 -6.58 -21.64 24.81
N GLU A 184 -6.24 -22.37 25.88
CA GLU A 184 -5.09 -22.12 26.73
C GLU A 184 -3.78 -22.42 25.98
N GLU A 185 -3.75 -23.53 25.26
CA GLU A 185 -2.59 -23.92 24.43
C GLU A 185 -2.36 -22.91 23.29
N ARG A 186 -3.42 -22.44 22.65
CA ARG A 186 -3.33 -21.37 21.64
C ARG A 186 -2.80 -20.07 22.23
N THR A 187 -3.25 -19.72 23.43
CA THR A 187 -2.78 -18.52 24.16
C THR A 187 -1.30 -18.63 24.50
N LYS A 188 -0.84 -19.81 24.97
CA LYS A 188 0.57 -20.08 25.25
C LYS A 188 1.42 -19.99 23.98
N ALA A 189 0.94 -20.56 22.87
CA ALA A 189 1.61 -20.49 21.58
C ALA A 189 1.72 -19.04 21.07
N LEU A 190 0.64 -18.25 21.17
CA LEU A 190 0.68 -16.83 20.81
C LEU A 190 1.68 -16.05 21.66
N ARG A 191 1.76 -16.31 22.98
CA ARG A 191 2.74 -15.64 23.85
C ARG A 191 4.16 -15.88 23.35
N ALA A 192 4.52 -17.13 23.07
CA ALA A 192 5.84 -17.46 22.54
C ALA A 192 6.14 -16.75 21.21
N LEU A 193 5.11 -16.59 20.35
CA LEU A 193 5.23 -15.82 19.11
C LEU A 193 5.40 -14.31 19.36
N LEU A 194 4.67 -13.72 20.31
CA LEU A 194 4.81 -12.29 20.65
C LEU A 194 6.19 -11.96 21.23
N ASP A 195 6.82 -12.91 21.92
CA ASP A 195 8.13 -12.71 22.53
C ASP A 195 9.27 -12.77 21.51
N THR A 196 9.11 -13.52 20.42
CA THR A 196 10.23 -13.87 19.51
C THR A 196 10.00 -13.54 18.03
N TYR A 197 8.76 -13.27 17.62
CA TYR A 197 8.38 -13.34 16.21
C TYR A 197 7.39 -12.25 15.75
N ILE A 198 6.21 -12.15 16.37
CA ILE A 198 5.19 -11.15 16.04
C ILE A 198 5.58 -9.80 16.65
N GLN A 199 5.59 -8.75 15.82
CA GLN A 199 5.82 -7.38 16.26
C GLN A 199 4.52 -6.60 16.32
N THR A 200 4.27 -5.95 17.45
CA THR A 200 3.06 -5.15 17.69
C THR A 200 3.32 -3.66 17.86
N VAL A 201 4.57 -3.29 18.14
CA VAL A 201 4.99 -1.90 18.27
C VAL A 201 5.13 -1.27 16.88
N ASP A 202 4.67 -0.03 16.73
CA ASP A 202 4.90 0.77 15.54
C ASP A 202 6.39 1.11 15.38
N ALA A 203 7.10 0.26 14.64
CA ALA A 203 8.53 0.43 14.39
C ALA A 203 8.87 1.73 13.64
N TYR A 204 7.90 2.39 12.99
CA TYR A 204 8.10 3.62 12.24
C TYR A 204 7.86 4.89 13.09
N GLY A 205 7.45 4.71 14.35
CA GLY A 205 7.23 5.82 15.29
C GLY A 205 6.21 6.84 14.78
N SER A 206 5.23 6.41 13.99
CA SER A 206 4.12 7.27 13.55
C SER A 206 3.24 7.72 14.72
N LEU A 207 3.22 6.94 15.81
CA LEU A 207 2.48 7.23 17.04
C LEU A 207 3.30 7.97 18.12
N VAL A 208 4.57 8.27 17.86
CA VAL A 208 5.41 9.04 18.78
C VAL A 208 4.87 10.46 18.90
N ASP A 209 4.71 10.93 20.14
CA ASP A 209 4.18 12.25 20.49
C ASP A 209 2.78 12.54 19.89
N GLN A 210 2.02 11.48 19.59
CA GLN A 210 0.68 11.63 19.06
C GLN A 210 -0.35 11.63 20.19
N PRO A 211 -1.46 12.39 20.08
CA PRO A 211 -2.58 12.21 20.98
C PRO A 211 -3.19 10.81 20.77
N HIS A 212 -3.81 10.29 21.83
CA HIS A 212 -4.54 9.02 21.78
C HIS A 212 -6.02 9.27 22.04
N TYR A 213 -6.86 8.38 21.53
CA TYR A 213 -8.29 8.42 21.83
C TYR A 213 -8.57 7.83 23.20
N GLU A 214 -9.45 8.49 23.94
CA GLU A 214 -10.14 7.86 25.06
C GLU A 214 -11.00 6.70 24.54
N MET A 215 -11.06 5.63 25.33
CA MET A 215 -11.78 4.43 24.90
C MET A 215 -13.29 4.70 24.81
N GLY A 216 -13.90 4.29 23.71
CA GLY A 216 -15.33 4.47 23.47
C GLY A 216 -15.75 5.88 23.04
N THR A 217 -14.82 6.81 22.85
CA THR A 217 -15.15 8.21 22.51
C THR A 217 -14.32 8.72 21.32
N THR A 218 -14.67 9.89 20.81
CA THR A 218 -13.87 10.61 19.79
C THR A 218 -12.90 11.62 20.42
N THR A 219 -12.85 11.68 21.76
CA THR A 219 -12.00 12.62 22.51
C THR A 219 -10.54 12.23 22.38
N LEU A 220 -9.70 13.21 22.04
CA LEU A 220 -8.25 13.05 21.96
C LEU A 220 -7.59 13.62 23.21
N THR A 221 -6.76 12.79 23.83
CA THR A 221 -5.99 13.16 25.02
C THR A 221 -4.52 13.24 24.65
N LYS A 222 -3.88 14.34 25.07
CA LYS A 222 -2.44 14.52 24.87
C LYS A 222 -1.67 13.48 25.67
N PRO A 223 -0.58 12.93 25.12
CA PRO A 223 0.20 11.93 25.84
C PRO A 223 0.98 12.61 26.98
N GLU A 224 1.05 11.96 28.14
CA GLU A 224 1.87 12.42 29.28
C GLU A 224 3.38 12.32 28.98
N HIS A 225 3.77 11.31 28.21
CA HIS A 225 5.13 11.09 27.74
C HIS A 225 5.16 10.79 26.25
N VAL A 226 6.29 11.09 25.60
CA VAL A 226 6.51 10.96 24.15
C VAL A 226 6.15 9.56 23.60
N ASP A 227 6.26 8.51 24.42
CA ASP A 227 5.98 7.12 24.04
C ASP A 227 4.68 6.52 24.61
N SER A 228 3.90 7.29 25.38
CA SER A 228 2.67 6.80 26.03
C SER A 228 1.66 6.24 25.03
N THR A 229 1.45 6.93 23.91
CA THR A 229 0.52 6.50 22.86
C THR A 229 0.98 5.23 22.15
N VAL A 230 2.30 5.07 21.95
CA VAL A 230 2.88 3.84 21.38
C VAL A 230 2.61 2.66 22.30
N LYS A 231 2.88 2.81 23.61
CA LYS A 231 2.67 1.77 24.61
C LYS A 231 1.20 1.40 24.77
N LEU A 232 0.32 2.40 24.83
CA LEU A 232 -1.12 2.19 24.95
C LEU A 232 -1.65 1.29 23.83
N TYR A 233 -1.30 1.61 22.58
CA TYR A 233 -1.78 0.86 21.44
C TYR A 233 -1.06 -0.49 21.26
N ASP A 234 0.19 -0.63 21.68
CA ASP A 234 0.86 -1.94 21.77
C ASP A 234 0.12 -2.87 22.74
N ILE A 235 -0.20 -2.39 23.96
CA ILE A 235 -0.96 -3.15 24.96
C ILE A 235 -2.33 -3.55 24.40
N ARG A 236 -3.03 -2.61 23.75
CA ARG A 236 -4.36 -2.86 23.20
C ARG A 236 -4.32 -3.92 22.09
N VAL A 237 -3.37 -3.81 21.16
CA VAL A 237 -3.19 -4.81 20.10
C VAL A 237 -2.85 -6.17 20.67
N ARG A 238 -1.89 -6.27 21.60
CA ARG A 238 -1.53 -7.55 22.24
C ARG A 238 -2.72 -8.18 22.94
N HIS A 239 -3.54 -7.37 23.62
CA HIS A 239 -4.76 -7.86 24.25
C HIS A 239 -5.76 -8.39 23.22
N SER A 240 -6.01 -7.65 22.13
CA SER A 240 -6.86 -8.09 21.03
C SER A 240 -6.38 -9.40 20.41
N LEU A 241 -5.07 -9.56 20.16
CA LEU A 241 -4.53 -10.81 19.62
C LEU A 241 -4.75 -11.99 20.55
N ARG A 242 -4.62 -11.79 21.87
CA ARG A 242 -4.93 -12.81 22.87
C ARG A 242 -6.40 -13.24 22.77
N LEU A 243 -7.32 -12.28 22.71
CA LEU A 243 -8.75 -12.57 22.55
C LEU A 243 -9.02 -13.40 21.28
N ILE A 244 -8.40 -13.05 20.15
CA ILE A 244 -8.57 -13.78 18.88
C ILE A 244 -8.21 -15.26 19.02
N VAL A 245 -7.16 -15.61 19.77
CA VAL A 245 -6.73 -17.01 19.88
C VAL A 245 -7.39 -17.77 21.02
N SER A 246 -7.91 -17.08 22.04
CA SER A 246 -8.49 -17.69 23.23
C SER A 246 -10.02 -17.79 23.20
N ASP A 247 -10.72 -16.82 22.66
CA ASP A 247 -12.18 -16.79 22.69
C ASP A 247 -12.77 -17.74 21.60
N PRO A 248 -13.63 -18.70 21.98
CA PRO A 248 -14.29 -19.63 21.05
C PRO A 248 -14.97 -18.94 19.86
N TYR A 249 -15.51 -17.74 20.06
CA TYR A 249 -16.15 -16.96 19.00
C TYR A 249 -15.27 -16.85 17.76
N PHE A 250 -13.98 -16.56 17.93
CA PHE A 250 -13.07 -16.36 16.79
C PHE A 250 -12.69 -17.67 16.10
N TRP A 251 -12.73 -18.79 16.82
CA TRP A 251 -12.52 -20.10 16.22
C TRP A 251 -13.68 -20.49 15.30
N GLU A 252 -14.90 -20.18 15.71
CA GLU A 252 -16.13 -20.47 14.97
C GLU A 252 -16.33 -19.51 13.79
N ASN A 253 -16.07 -18.22 13.99
CA ASN A 253 -16.40 -17.17 13.02
C ASN A 253 -15.21 -16.69 12.18
N SER A 254 -13.98 -16.89 12.65
CA SER A 254 -12.77 -16.36 12.01
C SER A 254 -11.57 -17.32 12.10
N GLN A 255 -11.82 -18.61 11.85
CA GLN A 255 -10.82 -19.67 12.06
C GLN A 255 -9.49 -19.41 11.32
N LYS A 256 -9.54 -18.76 10.16
CA LYS A 256 -8.34 -18.43 9.37
C LYS A 256 -7.49 -17.37 10.08
N ALA A 257 -8.10 -16.46 10.84
CA ALA A 257 -7.38 -15.50 11.66
C ALA A 257 -6.58 -16.19 12.76
N VAL A 258 -7.24 -17.06 13.53
CA VAL A 258 -6.58 -17.86 14.57
C VAL A 258 -5.42 -18.66 13.99
N ARG A 259 -5.66 -19.37 12.87
CA ARG A 259 -4.63 -20.16 12.19
C ARG A 259 -3.47 -19.31 11.70
N SER A 260 -3.73 -18.16 11.08
CA SER A 260 -2.70 -17.31 10.48
C SER A 260 -1.81 -16.60 11.50
N LEU A 261 -2.33 -16.34 12.70
CA LEU A 261 -1.52 -15.86 13.82
C LEU A 261 -0.58 -16.97 14.30
N LEU A 262 -1.13 -18.14 14.63
CA LEU A 262 -0.38 -19.22 15.27
C LEU A 262 0.55 -19.99 14.33
N ASN A 263 0.31 -19.92 13.02
CA ASN A 263 1.16 -20.56 12.02
C ASN A 263 2.29 -19.67 11.49
N GLY A 264 2.41 -18.46 12.04
CA GLY A 264 3.49 -17.54 11.73
C GLY A 264 3.32 -16.73 10.44
N LYS A 265 2.19 -16.85 9.71
CA LYS A 265 1.93 -16.01 8.53
C LYS A 265 1.91 -14.53 8.88
N VAL A 266 1.36 -14.17 10.04
CA VAL A 266 1.32 -12.78 10.51
C VAL A 266 2.63 -12.44 11.24
N TRP A 267 3.32 -11.41 10.76
CA TRP A 267 4.58 -10.92 11.37
C TRP A 267 4.41 -9.62 12.12
N HIS A 268 3.46 -8.80 11.69
CA HIS A 268 3.19 -7.51 12.30
C HIS A 268 1.69 -7.31 12.40
N VAL A 269 1.25 -6.83 13.55
CA VAL A 269 -0.08 -6.26 13.74
C VAL A 269 0.13 -4.98 14.52
N LEU A 270 -0.06 -3.82 13.90
CA LEU A 270 0.28 -2.56 14.56
C LEU A 270 -0.77 -1.48 14.27
N MET A 271 -0.97 -0.61 15.25
CA MET A 271 -1.64 0.66 15.03
C MET A 271 -0.64 1.67 14.47
N ALA A 272 -1.09 2.51 13.55
CA ALA A 272 -0.28 3.58 12.98
C ALA A 272 -1.11 4.82 12.69
N ARG A 273 -0.45 5.98 12.66
CA ARG A 273 -1.00 7.24 12.13
C ARG A 273 -0.67 7.34 10.63
N ILE A 274 -1.70 7.30 9.78
CA ILE A 274 -1.53 7.39 8.33
C ILE A 274 -2.56 8.36 7.74
N ASP A 275 -2.26 9.66 7.80
CA ASP A 275 -3.19 10.74 7.46
C ASP A 275 -3.56 10.77 5.96
N GLU A 276 -2.67 10.29 5.11
CA GLU A 276 -2.82 10.38 3.66
C GLU A 276 -3.62 9.22 3.05
N ARG A 277 -4.09 8.26 3.86
CA ARG A 277 -4.79 7.06 3.40
C ARG A 277 -6.20 6.99 3.98
N ASP A 278 -7.11 6.41 3.20
CA ASP A 278 -8.55 6.37 3.50
C ASP A 278 -9.01 4.98 3.97
N TRP A 279 -8.06 4.05 4.14
CA TRP A 279 -8.36 2.72 4.65
C TRP A 279 -8.25 2.71 6.18
N THR A 280 -9.16 1.97 6.79
CA THR A 280 -9.24 1.74 8.24
C THR A 280 -8.26 0.64 8.67
N THR A 281 -8.24 -0.47 7.93
CA THR A 281 -7.28 -1.56 8.08
C THR A 281 -6.63 -1.89 6.75
N ARG A 282 -5.43 -2.48 6.81
CA ARG A 282 -4.76 -2.98 5.61
C ARG A 282 -3.78 -4.09 5.91
N THR A 283 -3.95 -5.19 5.20
CA THR A 283 -3.01 -6.30 5.17
C THR A 283 -2.08 -6.18 3.95
N ARG A 284 -0.78 -6.30 4.20
CA ARG A 284 0.25 -6.43 3.17
C ARG A 284 0.94 -7.78 3.31
N VAL A 285 0.70 -8.66 2.34
CA VAL A 285 1.40 -9.95 2.22
C VAL A 285 2.62 -9.77 1.32
N ALA A 286 3.78 -10.23 1.77
CA ALA A 286 4.99 -10.25 0.97
C ALA A 286 4.79 -11.07 -0.32
N PRO A 287 5.45 -10.70 -1.42
CA PRO A 287 5.46 -11.52 -2.64
C PRO A 287 6.23 -12.83 -2.43
N GLU A 288 6.08 -13.79 -3.35
CA GLU A 288 6.59 -15.17 -3.23
C GLU A 288 8.12 -15.26 -3.25
N ASP A 289 8.77 -14.41 -4.04
CA ASP A 289 10.23 -14.21 -4.05
C ASP A 289 10.79 -13.72 -2.70
N LYS A 290 9.92 -13.25 -1.81
CA LYS A 290 10.24 -12.87 -0.41
C LYS A 290 9.64 -13.80 0.62
N ALA A 291 9.25 -15.00 0.21
CA ALA A 291 8.91 -16.04 1.15
C ALA A 291 10.14 -16.42 1.99
N VAL A 292 9.87 -16.84 3.22
CA VAL A 292 10.90 -17.14 4.22
C VAL A 292 10.62 -18.50 4.83
N THR A 293 11.70 -19.21 5.14
CA THR A 293 11.65 -20.48 5.84
C THR A 293 11.66 -20.24 7.35
N VAL A 294 10.67 -20.79 8.06
CA VAL A 294 10.45 -20.56 9.48
C VAL A 294 10.16 -21.87 10.23
N GLY A 295 10.54 -21.89 11.50
CA GLY A 295 10.35 -23.01 12.41
C GLY A 295 11.28 -24.20 12.14
N GLU A 296 11.39 -25.08 13.12
CA GLU A 296 12.35 -26.21 13.10
C GLU A 296 12.14 -27.17 11.93
N ARG A 297 10.88 -27.30 11.47
CA ARG A 297 10.51 -28.17 10.33
C ARG A 297 10.66 -27.48 8.97
N GLY A 298 11.16 -26.25 8.93
CA GLY A 298 11.48 -25.54 7.70
C GLY A 298 10.27 -25.25 6.82
N ARG A 299 9.32 -24.44 7.31
CA ARG A 299 8.12 -24.08 6.55
C ARG A 299 8.33 -22.79 5.75
N THR A 300 8.06 -22.82 4.45
CA THR A 300 8.02 -21.61 3.63
C THR A 300 6.71 -20.86 3.82
N ILE A 301 6.78 -19.56 4.14
CA ILE A 301 5.62 -18.68 4.28
C ILE A 301 5.87 -17.33 3.60
N GLN A 302 4.81 -16.69 3.12
CA GLN A 302 4.82 -15.27 2.75
C GLN A 302 4.39 -14.43 3.96
N PRO A 303 5.28 -13.64 4.56
CA PRO A 303 4.94 -12.88 5.75
C PRO A 303 3.92 -11.77 5.47
N ALA A 304 2.96 -11.62 6.38
CA ALA A 304 1.92 -10.61 6.32
C ALA A 304 2.10 -9.54 7.42
N LYS A 305 1.79 -8.29 7.06
CA LYS A 305 1.70 -7.15 7.97
C LYS A 305 0.28 -6.63 7.99
N VAL A 306 -0.34 -6.58 9.15
CA VAL A 306 -1.66 -5.99 9.38
C VAL A 306 -1.46 -4.61 9.99
N LEU A 307 -1.98 -3.60 9.33
CA LEU A 307 -1.92 -2.21 9.76
C LEU A 307 -3.33 -1.74 10.12
N VAL A 308 -3.47 -1.06 11.25
CA VAL A 308 -4.72 -0.44 11.70
C VAL A 308 -4.50 1.08 11.80
N ASN A 309 -5.29 1.86 11.07
CA ASN A 309 -5.15 3.31 11.04
C ASN A 309 -5.93 3.94 12.21
N TYR A 310 -5.23 4.51 13.18
CA TYR A 310 -5.84 4.80 14.48
C TYR A 310 -6.92 5.90 14.49
N HIS A 311 -6.88 6.84 13.54
CA HIS A 311 -7.82 7.96 13.49
C HIS A 311 -9.01 7.71 12.54
N ARG A 312 -9.05 6.56 11.85
CA ARG A 312 -10.10 6.27 10.88
C ARG A 312 -11.28 5.61 11.56
N SER A 313 -12.47 6.10 11.23
CA SER A 313 -13.75 5.46 11.52
C SER A 313 -14.25 4.72 10.30
N LEU A 314 -15.11 3.72 10.52
CA LEU A 314 -15.90 3.11 9.46
C LEU A 314 -17.16 3.94 9.22
N GLU A 315 -17.58 4.01 7.97
CA GLU A 315 -18.87 4.56 7.55
C GLU A 315 -20.00 3.54 7.77
N PRO A 316 -21.27 3.97 7.94
CA PRO A 316 -22.41 3.08 8.22
C PRO A 316 -22.59 1.90 7.27
N GLN A 317 -22.22 2.09 6.00
CA GLN A 317 -22.30 1.07 4.94
C GLN A 317 -21.13 0.08 4.93
N GLU A 318 -20.05 0.34 5.68
CA GLU A 318 -18.87 -0.52 5.67
C GLU A 318 -19.04 -1.77 6.54
N ALA A 319 -18.37 -2.85 6.13
CA ALA A 319 -18.31 -4.08 6.92
C ALA A 319 -17.72 -3.78 8.31
N LEU A 320 -18.27 -4.40 9.35
CA LEU A 320 -17.92 -4.17 10.77
C LEU A 320 -18.31 -2.80 11.35
N TYR A 321 -19.05 -1.95 10.65
CA TYR A 321 -19.57 -0.70 11.25
C TYR A 321 -20.31 -0.99 12.56
N ARG A 322 -21.15 -2.04 12.61
CA ARG A 322 -21.89 -2.42 13.82
C ARG A 322 -20.98 -2.73 15.02
N GLU A 323 -19.79 -3.28 14.77
CA GLU A 323 -18.84 -3.63 15.83
C GLU A 323 -18.08 -2.41 16.35
N THR A 324 -17.88 -1.41 15.49
CA THR A 324 -17.12 -0.19 15.81
C THR A 324 -18.01 0.98 16.20
N GLN A 325 -19.29 0.95 15.82
CA GLN A 325 -20.28 2.01 16.04
C GLN A 325 -19.81 3.39 15.53
N GLY A 326 -19.02 3.41 14.46
CA GLY A 326 -18.46 4.64 13.90
C GLY A 326 -17.31 5.25 14.71
N LEU A 327 -16.83 4.58 15.76
CA LEU A 327 -15.68 5.03 16.53
C LEU A 327 -14.38 4.93 15.71
N PRO A 328 -13.44 5.87 15.91
CA PRO A 328 -12.09 5.73 15.38
C PRO A 328 -11.43 4.45 15.88
N MET A 329 -10.60 3.79 15.06
CA MET A 329 -9.96 2.53 15.47
C MET A 329 -9.16 2.65 16.79
N GLY A 330 -8.60 3.83 17.07
CA GLY A 330 -7.87 4.11 18.30
C GLY A 330 -8.74 4.26 19.53
N ALA A 331 -10.04 4.44 19.37
CA ALA A 331 -11.01 4.51 20.47
C ALA A 331 -11.61 3.15 20.83
N LEU A 332 -11.44 2.14 19.97
CA LEU A 332 -12.04 0.82 20.16
C LEU A 332 -11.52 0.14 21.43
N SER A 333 -12.39 -0.65 22.08
CA SER A 333 -11.98 -1.60 23.11
C SER A 333 -11.13 -2.72 22.52
N ALA A 334 -10.49 -3.53 23.36
CA ALA A 334 -9.69 -4.66 22.89
C ALA A 334 -10.55 -5.71 22.16
N GLU A 335 -11.79 -5.91 22.60
CA GLU A 335 -12.77 -6.84 22.01
C GLU A 335 -13.24 -6.35 20.64
N GLN A 336 -13.59 -5.07 20.51
CA GLN A 336 -13.94 -4.46 19.22
C GLN A 336 -12.77 -4.53 18.25
N LEU A 337 -11.57 -4.16 18.71
CA LEU A 337 -10.36 -4.22 17.89
C LEU A 337 -10.00 -5.65 17.50
N ALA A 338 -10.25 -6.65 18.36
CA ALA A 338 -10.06 -8.06 18.04
C ALA A 338 -10.94 -8.51 16.86
N LYS A 339 -12.22 -8.10 16.84
CA LYS A 339 -13.13 -8.36 15.71
C LYS A 339 -12.64 -7.72 14.42
N VAL A 340 -12.18 -6.47 14.49
CA VAL A 340 -11.61 -5.74 13.33
C VAL A 340 -10.36 -6.44 12.79
N ILE A 341 -9.39 -6.76 13.65
CA ILE A 341 -8.15 -7.44 13.26
C ILE A 341 -8.44 -8.85 12.71
N ALA A 342 -9.30 -9.61 13.38
CA ALA A 342 -9.65 -10.96 12.94
C ALA A 342 -10.33 -10.95 11.58
N TRP A 343 -11.28 -10.05 11.35
CA TRP A 343 -11.94 -9.90 10.06
C TRP A 343 -10.97 -9.48 8.94
N GLU A 344 -10.07 -8.53 9.22
CA GLU A 344 -9.04 -8.10 8.28
C GLU A 344 -8.14 -9.29 7.90
N ILE A 345 -7.68 -10.07 8.88
CA ILE A 345 -6.87 -11.27 8.59
C ILE A 345 -7.68 -12.31 7.81
N GLN A 346 -8.90 -12.59 8.25
CA GLN A 346 -9.80 -13.58 7.65
C GLN A 346 -10.05 -13.26 6.17
N SER A 347 -10.38 -12.00 5.86
CA SER A 347 -10.77 -11.55 4.52
C SER A 347 -9.57 -11.23 3.61
N GLN A 348 -8.49 -10.65 4.15
CA GLN A 348 -7.39 -10.09 3.34
C GLN A 348 -6.12 -10.93 3.30
N ILE A 349 -5.82 -11.76 4.31
CA ILE A 349 -4.70 -12.71 4.18
C ILE A 349 -5.08 -13.73 3.11
N THR A 350 -4.56 -13.56 1.92
CA THR A 350 -4.64 -14.55 0.85
C THR A 350 -3.33 -15.31 0.82
N GLU A 351 -3.39 -16.62 0.60
CA GLU A 351 -2.22 -17.34 0.09
C GLU A 351 -2.02 -16.76 -1.31
N LYS A 352 -0.96 -15.97 -1.53
CA LYS A 352 -0.71 -15.42 -2.86
C LYS A 352 -0.19 -16.56 -3.74
N SER A 353 -1.11 -17.36 -4.23
CA SER A 353 -1.18 -17.53 -5.67
C SER A 353 -1.99 -16.32 -6.17
N LEU A 354 -1.35 -15.40 -6.92
CA LEU A 354 -2.00 -14.40 -7.79
C LEU A 354 -2.57 -13.08 -7.23
N ARG A 355 -1.89 -12.26 -6.37
CA ARG A 355 -2.32 -10.84 -6.16
C ARG A 355 -1.19 -9.80 -6.05
N GLY A 356 -1.00 -9.05 -7.15
CA GLY A 356 0.12 -8.17 -7.52
C GLY A 356 0.09 -6.68 -7.11
N HIS A 357 -0.36 -6.34 -5.90
CA HIS A 357 -0.43 -4.92 -5.48
C HIS A 357 0.79 -4.39 -4.72
N VAL A 358 1.83 -5.20 -4.48
CA VAL A 358 2.93 -4.86 -3.56
C VAL A 358 4.28 -4.60 -4.28
N ALA A 359 4.46 -5.10 -5.51
CA ALA A 359 5.79 -5.21 -6.12
C ALA A 359 6.36 -3.91 -6.73
N GLN A 360 5.57 -2.85 -6.96
CA GLN A 360 6.03 -1.66 -7.68
C GLN A 360 6.64 -0.54 -6.80
N ASP A 361 6.49 -0.63 -5.47
CA ASP A 361 7.06 0.36 -4.53
C ASP A 361 8.61 0.31 -4.49
N GLU A 362 9.22 -0.82 -4.85
CA GLU A 362 10.69 -1.00 -4.75
C GLU A 362 11.50 -0.49 -5.94
N GLN A 363 10.91 -0.36 -7.12
CA GLN A 363 11.69 -0.03 -8.33
C GLN A 363 11.46 1.42 -8.81
N THR A 364 10.51 2.13 -8.18
CA THR A 364 10.29 3.57 -8.39
C THR A 364 10.74 4.40 -7.19
N SER A 365 11.33 3.75 -6.19
CA SER A 365 12.14 4.44 -5.20
C SER A 365 13.45 4.82 -5.89
N PRO A 366 13.84 6.10 -5.92
CA PRO A 366 15.19 6.46 -6.36
C PRO A 366 16.19 5.74 -5.45
N GLU A 367 17.29 5.26 -6.03
CA GLU A 367 18.48 4.84 -5.26
C GLU A 367 18.94 5.96 -4.32
#